data_AF-A0A7Y3AP42-F1
#
_entry.id   AF-A0A7Y3AP42-F1
#
_cell.length_a   1.000
_cell.length_b   1.000
_cell.length_c   1.000
_cell.angle_alpha   90.00
_cell.angle_beta   90.00
_cell.angle_gamma   90.00
#
_symmetry.space_group_name_H-M   'P 1'
#
loop_
_entity.id
_entity.type
_entity.pdbx_description
1 polymer ?
#
loop_
_entity_poly.entity_id
_entity_poly.type
_entity_poly.pdbx_seq_one_letter_code
_entity_poly.pdbx_strand_id
1 'polypeptide(L)'
;MKLLFAKVFATTSLAPVNLAFAGAGFAATTTLEDLKNATYTGIEAQPVTLSGGRWEGSPHVEGGASRPTVGLMVTMMSCPEELMRAEREYLEALSEVNSFSFHSGRLALNAKAAENGLYTMLFERLENGAP
;
A
#
# COMPACT_ATOMS: atom_id res chain seq x y z
N MET A 1 -39.84 -13.85 -42.29
CA MET A 1 -38.59 -14.08 -43.06
C MET A 1 -38.51 -13.06 -44.19
N LYS A 2 -37.77 -11.97 -43.99
CA LYS A 2 -37.28 -11.05 -45.05
C LYS A 2 -36.23 -10.13 -44.42
N LEU A 3 -34.96 -10.49 -44.64
CA LEU A 3 -33.78 -9.74 -44.21
C LEU A 3 -33.48 -8.67 -45.26
N LEU A 4 -33.39 -7.41 -44.85
CA LEU A 4 -32.90 -6.30 -45.66
C LEU A 4 -31.50 -5.95 -45.15
N PHE A 5 -30.49 -6.27 -45.96
CA PHE A 5 -29.09 -5.96 -45.73
C PHE A 5 -28.79 -4.52 -46.18
N ALA A 6 -28.46 -3.64 -45.25
CA ALA A 6 -27.86 -2.33 -45.56
C ALA A 6 -26.35 -2.40 -45.27
N LYS A 7 -25.55 -2.36 -46.35
CA LYS A 7 -24.09 -2.29 -46.33
C LYS A 7 -23.67 -0.91 -45.81
N VAL A 8 -23.18 -0.83 -44.57
CA VAL A 8 -22.48 0.36 -44.09
C VAL A 8 -21.05 0.30 -44.63
N PHE A 9 -20.72 1.26 -45.49
CA PHE A 9 -19.38 1.44 -46.04
C PHE A 9 -18.45 1.98 -44.95
N ALA A 10 -17.36 1.26 -44.71
CA ALA A 10 -16.28 1.66 -43.82
C ALA A 10 -15.52 2.86 -44.40
N THR A 11 -15.57 3.99 -43.72
CA THR A 11 -14.65 5.11 -43.96
C THR A 11 -13.59 5.09 -42.86
N THR A 12 -12.44 4.48 -43.16
CA THR A 12 -11.26 4.49 -42.30
C THR A 12 -10.58 5.85 -42.43
N SER A 13 -10.69 6.71 -41.43
CA SER A 13 -9.77 7.83 -41.23
C SER A 13 -9.00 7.57 -39.94
N LEU A 14 -7.79 7.06 -40.12
CA LEU A 14 -6.82 6.83 -39.05
C LEU A 14 -6.00 8.12 -38.91
N ALA A 15 -6.42 9.04 -38.05
CA ALA A 15 -5.53 10.08 -37.55
C ALA A 15 -4.80 9.51 -36.32
N PRO A 16 -3.46 9.46 -36.28
CA PRO A 16 -2.75 9.08 -35.07
C PRO A 16 -2.92 10.22 -34.07
N VAL A 17 -3.76 10.00 -33.06
CA VAL A 17 -3.74 10.82 -31.85
C VAL A 17 -2.41 10.51 -31.16
N ASN A 18 -1.43 11.39 -31.36
CA ASN A 18 -0.18 11.37 -30.60
C ASN A 18 -0.52 11.74 -29.15
N LEU A 19 -0.85 10.73 -28.36
CA LEU A 19 -0.98 10.82 -26.92
C LEU A 19 0.44 10.77 -26.33
N ALA A 20 1.13 11.91 -26.35
CA ALA A 20 2.35 12.09 -25.58
C ALA A 20 1.95 12.17 -24.09
N PHE A 21 1.83 11.03 -23.43
CA PHE A 21 1.90 10.98 -21.98
C PHE A 21 3.35 11.28 -21.60
N ALA A 22 3.62 12.54 -21.26
CA ALA A 22 4.79 12.89 -20.48
C ALA A 22 4.70 12.08 -19.19
N GLY A 23 5.52 11.03 -19.10
CA GLY A 23 5.65 10.23 -17.89
C GLY A 23 6.09 11.14 -16.77
N ALA A 24 5.15 11.52 -15.91
CA ALA A 24 5.46 11.97 -14.57
C ALA A 24 6.20 10.81 -13.90
N GLY A 25 7.49 11.00 -13.63
CA GLY A 25 8.31 10.03 -12.94
C GLY A 25 7.74 9.80 -11.55
N PHE A 26 6.99 8.72 -11.37
CA PHE A 26 6.73 8.14 -10.07
C PHE A 26 7.72 7.00 -9.89
N ALA A 27 8.80 7.25 -9.16
CA ALA A 27 9.51 6.26 -8.32
C ALA A 27 10.83 6.86 -7.80
N ALA A 28 10.77 7.71 -6.79
CA ALA A 28 11.80 7.59 -5.76
C ALA A 28 11.34 6.42 -4.90
N THR A 29 11.93 5.25 -5.10
CA THR A 29 11.78 4.18 -4.12
C THR A 29 12.53 4.66 -2.87
N THR A 30 11.80 5.21 -1.89
CA THR A 30 12.42 5.63 -0.63
C THR A 30 12.90 4.37 0.06
N THR A 31 14.21 4.18 0.10
CA THR A 31 14.82 3.04 0.77
C THR A 31 14.92 3.30 2.28
N LEU A 32 15.09 2.24 3.06
CA LEU A 32 15.34 2.36 4.51
C LEU A 32 16.59 3.22 4.81
N GLU A 33 17.61 3.15 3.94
CA GLU A 33 18.82 3.96 4.07
C GLU A 33 18.55 5.45 3.84
N ASP A 34 17.62 5.78 2.94
CA ASP A 34 17.20 7.17 2.75
C ASP A 34 16.50 7.70 4.01
N LEU A 35 15.66 6.88 4.65
CA LEU A 35 14.98 7.24 5.90
C LEU A 35 15.94 7.43 7.08
N LYS A 36 17.00 6.62 7.16
CA LYS A 36 18.05 6.72 8.19
C LYS A 36 18.85 8.02 8.10
N ASN A 37 18.85 8.69 6.94
CA ASN A 37 19.57 9.94 6.70
C ASN A 37 18.64 11.10 6.34
N ALA A 38 17.33 10.90 6.45
CA ALA A 38 16.32 11.91 6.12
C ALA A 38 16.24 13.01 7.19
N THR A 39 15.69 14.16 6.77
CA THR A 39 15.38 15.27 7.65
C THR A 39 13.88 15.31 7.95
N TYR A 40 13.55 15.31 9.24
CA TYR A 40 12.19 15.31 9.77
C TYR A 40 11.88 16.67 10.38
N THR A 41 10.65 17.16 10.18
CA THR A 41 10.18 18.43 10.73
C THR A 41 9.05 18.18 11.73
N GLY A 42 8.85 19.10 12.67
CA GLY A 42 7.77 19.02 13.67
C GLY A 42 8.04 18.13 14.89
N ILE A 43 9.21 17.49 14.99
CA ILE A 43 9.66 16.77 16.20
C ILE A 43 10.27 17.75 17.22
N GLU A 44 11.06 18.70 16.72
CA GLU A 44 11.69 19.79 17.47
C GLU A 44 11.35 21.12 16.80
N ALA A 45 11.70 22.24 17.46
CA ALA A 45 11.53 23.58 16.87
C ALA A 45 12.34 23.76 15.57
N GLN A 46 13.47 23.08 15.45
CA GLN A 46 14.30 23.04 14.24
C GLN A 46 14.20 21.66 13.57
N PRO A 47 14.38 21.56 12.24
CA PRO A 47 14.41 20.28 11.56
C PRO A 47 15.48 19.34 12.13
N VAL A 48 15.11 18.07 12.28
CA VAL A 48 15.96 16.99 12.81
C VAL A 48 16.46 16.14 11.64
N THR A 49 17.75 16.19 11.36
CA THR A 49 18.39 15.31 10.38
C THR A 49 18.96 14.09 11.08
N LEU A 50 18.49 12.90 10.71
CA LEU A 50 19.05 11.66 11.23
C LEU A 50 20.40 11.36 10.57
N SER A 51 21.29 10.70 11.31
CA SER A 51 22.50 10.08 10.78
C SER A 51 22.49 8.61 11.17
N GLY A 52 22.44 7.71 10.17
CA GLY A 52 22.33 6.27 10.43
C GLY A 52 21.09 5.87 11.24
N GLY A 53 20.03 6.68 11.22
CA GLY A 53 18.79 6.46 11.96
C GLY A 53 18.77 7.05 13.37
N ARG A 54 19.75 7.86 13.78
CA ARG A 54 19.74 8.53 15.09
C ARG A 54 20.14 10.01 15.02
N TRP A 55 19.59 10.79 15.93
CA TRP A 55 19.94 12.18 16.20
C TRP A 55 19.98 12.44 17.71
N GLU A 56 20.83 13.38 18.13
CA GLU A 56 20.95 13.84 19.52
C GLU A 56 21.03 15.38 19.54
N GLY A 57 20.17 16.01 20.34
CA GLY A 57 20.11 17.45 20.49
C GLY A 57 21.01 18.00 21.59
N SER A 58 20.94 19.31 21.78
CA SER A 58 21.56 19.97 22.92
C SER A 58 20.71 19.80 24.18
N PRO A 59 21.31 19.88 25.38
CA PRO A 59 20.54 19.99 26.62
C PRO A 59 19.56 21.17 26.56
N HIS A 60 18.36 21.00 27.10
CA HIS A 60 17.34 22.04 27.13
C HIS A 60 17.72 23.26 27.98
N VAL A 61 18.65 23.06 28.94
CA VAL A 61 19.13 24.08 29.85
C VAL A 61 20.66 24.04 29.93
N GLU A 62 21.27 25.20 30.08
CA GLU A 62 22.72 25.34 30.25
C GLU A 62 23.19 24.58 31.50
N GLY A 63 24.17 23.68 31.33
CA GLY A 63 24.65 22.80 32.40
C GLY A 63 23.77 21.55 32.67
N GLY A 64 22.70 21.34 31.91
CA GLY A 64 21.83 20.16 32.05
C GLY A 64 22.48 18.87 31.53
N ALA A 65 22.20 17.74 32.20
CA ALA A 65 22.75 16.43 31.82
C ALA A 65 21.94 15.70 30.72
N SER A 66 20.69 16.11 30.47
CA SER A 66 19.79 15.39 29.56
C SER A 66 19.80 15.98 28.15
N ARG A 67 20.20 15.18 27.17
CA ARG A 67 20.16 15.50 25.73
C ARG A 67 19.01 14.72 25.06
N PRO A 68 18.10 15.38 24.34
CA PRO A 68 17.03 14.69 23.64
C PRO A 68 17.62 13.83 22.51
N THR A 69 17.02 12.67 22.25
CA THR A 69 17.42 11.82 21.13
C THR A 69 16.21 11.38 20.32
N VAL A 70 16.38 11.37 19.00
CA VAL A 70 15.38 10.90 18.04
C VAL A 70 15.99 9.70 17.32
N GLY A 71 15.24 8.61 17.21
CA GLY A 71 15.70 7.38 16.57
C GLY A 71 14.64 6.80 15.65
N LEU A 72 15.06 6.36 14.46
CA LEU A 72 14.23 5.53 13.61
C LEU A 72 14.07 4.17 14.28
N MET A 73 12.85 3.86 14.71
CA MET A 73 12.53 2.57 15.29
C MET A 73 11.52 1.85 14.40
N VAL A 74 11.76 0.58 14.15
CA VAL A 74 10.75 -0.31 13.61
C VAL A 74 10.01 -0.92 14.79
N THR A 75 8.73 -0.64 14.91
CA THR A 75 7.86 -1.49 15.72
C THR A 75 7.58 -2.73 14.89
N MET A 76 8.38 -3.78 15.05
CA MET A 76 7.80 -5.10 14.80
C MET A 76 6.68 -5.21 15.84
N MET A 77 5.42 -5.06 15.41
CA MET A 77 4.29 -5.20 16.31
C MET A 77 4.40 -6.59 16.93
N SER A 78 4.76 -6.67 18.20
CA SER A 78 4.63 -7.88 18.99
C SER A 78 3.15 -8.01 19.36
N CYS A 79 2.33 -8.36 18.38
CA CYS A 79 1.01 -8.90 18.67
C CYS A 79 1.20 -10.34 19.21
N PRO A 80 0.25 -10.87 19.98
CA PRO A 80 0.24 -12.28 20.36
C PRO A 80 0.53 -13.19 19.16
N GLU A 81 1.27 -14.27 19.36
CA GLU A 81 1.71 -15.17 18.26
C GLU A 81 0.55 -15.61 17.36
N GLU A 82 -0.64 -15.79 17.93
CA GLU A 82 -1.86 -16.14 17.19
C GLU A 82 -2.26 -15.07 16.15
N LEU A 83 -2.10 -13.79 16.47
CA LEU A 83 -2.41 -12.70 15.53
C LEU A 83 -1.31 -12.54 14.48
N MET A 84 -0.04 -12.75 14.84
CA MET A 84 1.09 -12.75 13.90
C MET A 84 1.00 -13.93 12.91
N ARG A 85 0.58 -15.10 13.40
CA ARG A 85 0.31 -16.27 12.54
C ARG A 85 -0.85 -16.00 11.60
N ALA A 86 -1.95 -15.44 12.12
CA ALA A 86 -3.10 -15.05 11.30
C ALA A 86 -2.73 -14.00 10.24
N GLU A 87 -1.86 -13.03 10.56
CA GLU A 87 -1.38 -12.04 9.59
C GLU A 87 -0.59 -12.71 8.45
N ARG A 88 0.36 -13.60 8.78
CA ARG A 88 1.16 -14.30 7.76
C ARG A 88 0.29 -15.17 6.86
N GLU A 89 -0.60 -15.97 7.44
CA GLU A 89 -1.53 -16.83 6.70
C GLU A 89 -2.46 -16.00 5.81
N TYR A 90 -2.94 -14.86 6.30
CA TYR A 90 -3.79 -13.95 5.53
C TYR A 90 -3.05 -13.32 4.34
N LEU A 91 -1.84 -12.82 4.56
CA LEU A 91 -1.04 -12.21 3.50
C LEU A 91 -0.60 -13.24 2.45
N GLU A 92 -0.26 -14.45 2.87
CA GLU A 92 0.00 -15.58 1.99
C GLU A 92 -1.24 -15.89 1.15
N ALA A 93 -2.41 -16.03 1.77
CA ALA A 93 -3.66 -16.29 1.06
C ALA A 93 -4.03 -15.18 0.06
N LEU A 94 -3.79 -13.91 0.41
CA LEU A 94 -4.01 -12.78 -0.51
C LEU A 94 -3.12 -12.85 -1.75
N SER A 95 -1.91 -13.40 -1.64
CA SER A 95 -1.00 -13.53 -2.79
C SER A 95 -1.48 -14.53 -3.85
N GLU A 96 -2.35 -15.47 -3.47
CA GLU A 96 -2.89 -16.52 -4.35
C GLU A 96 -4.24 -16.13 -4.99
N VAL A 97 -4.82 -14.99 -4.60
CA VAL A 97 -6.09 -14.50 -5.13
C VAL A 97 -5.93 -14.14 -6.61
N ASN A 98 -6.80 -14.69 -7.45
CA ASN A 98 -6.81 -14.42 -8.89
C ASN A 98 -8.10 -13.74 -9.38
N SER A 99 -9.15 -13.72 -8.57
CA SER A 99 -10.42 -13.08 -8.91
C SER A 99 -11.21 -12.71 -7.67
N PHE A 100 -12.14 -11.76 -7.82
CA PHE A 100 -13.05 -11.34 -6.76
C PHE A 100 -14.49 -11.30 -7.28
N SER A 101 -15.45 -11.46 -6.38
CA SER A 101 -16.87 -11.31 -6.66
C SER A 101 -17.60 -10.72 -5.47
N PHE A 102 -18.77 -10.14 -5.73
CA PHE A 102 -19.67 -9.65 -4.70
C PHE A 102 -20.97 -10.44 -4.77
N HIS A 103 -21.39 -11.02 -3.64
CA HIS A 103 -22.63 -11.79 -3.53
C HIS A 103 -23.31 -11.49 -2.21
N SER A 104 -24.59 -11.08 -2.25
CA SER A 104 -25.41 -10.82 -1.06
C SER A 104 -24.77 -9.84 -0.06
N GLY A 105 -24.11 -8.79 -0.56
CA GLY A 105 -23.43 -7.77 0.27
C GLY A 105 -22.09 -8.22 0.87
N ARG A 106 -21.61 -9.40 0.49
CA ARG A 106 -20.32 -9.95 0.92
C ARG A 106 -19.30 -9.88 -0.20
N LEU A 107 -18.04 -9.62 0.15
CA LEU A 107 -16.90 -9.73 -0.76
C LEU A 107 -16.35 -11.15 -0.69
N ALA A 108 -16.20 -11.78 -1.84
CA ALA A 108 -15.58 -13.09 -2.00
C ALA A 108 -14.28 -12.93 -2.81
N LEU A 109 -13.15 -13.30 -2.23
CA LEU A 109 -11.86 -13.39 -2.93
C LEU A 109 -11.60 -14.84 -3.27
N ASN A 110 -11.47 -15.17 -4.56
CA ASN A 110 -11.24 -16.52 -5.04
C ASN A 110 -9.76 -16.71 -5.36
N ALA A 111 -9.19 -17.75 -4.79
CA ALA A 111 -7.78 -18.08 -4.90
C ALA A 111 -7.59 -19.50 -5.42
N LYS A 112 -6.43 -19.72 -6.02
CA LYS A 112 -5.98 -21.04 -6.46
C LYS A 112 -4.72 -21.38 -5.68
N ALA A 113 -4.83 -22.32 -4.77
CA ALA A 113 -3.69 -22.83 -4.01
C ALA A 113 -2.65 -23.46 -4.96
N ALA A 114 -1.38 -23.37 -4.58
CA ALA A 114 -0.27 -23.97 -5.33
C ALA A 114 -0.49 -25.46 -5.65
N GLU A 115 -1.13 -26.21 -4.75
CA GLU A 115 -1.50 -27.62 -4.93
C GLU A 115 -2.84 -27.84 -5.66
N ASN A 116 -3.23 -26.92 -6.55
CA ASN A 116 -4.38 -27.01 -7.44
C ASN A 116 -5.76 -27.04 -6.72
N GLY A 117 -5.81 -26.65 -5.45
CA GLY A 117 -7.05 -26.41 -4.70
C GLY A 117 -7.66 -25.04 -5.01
N LEU A 118 -8.99 -24.93 -4.95
CA LEU A 118 -9.70 -23.65 -4.99
C LEU A 118 -10.22 -23.34 -3.59
N TYR A 119 -10.05 -22.11 -3.14
CA TYR A 119 -10.64 -21.62 -1.89
C TYR A 119 -11.12 -20.18 -2.04
N THR A 120 -12.00 -19.79 -1.13
CA THR A 120 -12.62 -18.46 -1.13
C THR A 120 -12.53 -17.84 0.25
N MET A 121 -11.97 -16.65 0.35
CA MET A 121 -12.06 -15.80 1.54
C MET A 121 -13.34 -14.96 1.46
N LEU A 122 -14.19 -15.05 2.48
CA LEU A 122 -15.46 -14.34 2.55
C LEU A 122 -15.40 -13.22 3.59
N PHE A 123 -15.69 -12.00 3.15
CA PHE A 123 -15.73 -10.81 3.99
C PHE A 123 -17.16 -10.29 4.07
N GLU A 124 -17.56 -9.91 5.27
CA GLU A 124 -18.83 -9.25 5.51
C GLU A 124 -18.65 -7.73 5.44
N ARG A 125 -19.66 -7.04 4.92
CA ARG A 125 -19.73 -5.61 5.07
C ARG A 125 -20.01 -5.30 6.54
N LEU A 126 -19.07 -4.64 7.20
CA LEU A 126 -19.36 -3.97 8.45
C LEU A 126 -20.24 -2.77 8.11
N GLU A 127 -21.52 -2.83 8.47
CA GLU A 127 -22.34 -1.62 8.52
C GLU A 127 -21.73 -0.73 9.62
N ASN A 128 -21.18 0.42 9.24
CA ASN A 128 -20.74 1.42 10.23
C ASN A 128 -22.00 1.98 10.91
N GLY A 129 -22.48 1.25 11.91
CA GLY A 129 -23.73 1.50 12.61
C GLY A 129 -23.71 0.80 13.97
N ALA A 130 -22.77 1.19 14.83
CA ALA A 130 -23.01 1.09 16.27
C ALA A 130 -23.77 2.37 16.69
N PRO A 131 -24.82 2.28 17.52
CA PRO A 131 -25.28 3.43 18.29
C PRO A 131 -24.19 3.93 19.24
#